data_AF-A0A7X6YAZ8-F1
#
_entry.id   AF-A0A7X6YAZ8-F1
#
_cell.length_a   1.000
_cell.length_b   1.000
_cell.length_c   1.000
_cell.angle_alpha   90.00
_cell.angle_beta   90.00
_cell.angle_gamma   90.00
#
_symmetry.space_group_name_H-M   'P 1'
#
loop_
_entity.id
_entity.type
_entity.pdbx_description
1 polymer ?
#
loop_
_entity_poly.entity_id
_entity_poly.type
_entity_poly.pdbx_seq_one_letter_code
_entity_poly.pdbx_strand_id
1 'polypeptide(L)'
;AKFIAWFYMPQDDPLGDWVYDLPKHCPEHVTMQFNFESGVTKDVFGRGRRGADYWISTPGPSRRYERLASFAKKAGTPMSAKIQTGCSHEVATIPFVPAPGMLYRKFSAMRELDVSDVMLCWYFGNYPGIMNRAAGELSFEPFPDTEEAFMRRLVGPEWGRHTETVARALTLFTEGYSHYPLVTEFQYWGPMHDGVVWPLLPRPRDVPLAPTWQIAWHTGKHIGTPFAPSGDRIGEALGQEYTLSEAVEECRAMSDLWDQGVALLREVEADPGLLPERRLDIGVARALGIQFRSGLNILRFYDLRERMAHEKPESQRVTLGEMRRIVEEEHRGGAELISLCDRDSRLGFHSEAEGYKYFPEKIRWRMNQLKNVLDKELPALESDIASGKDVFAAYSGRAPAGVSLRSLYRGEIGNREKELSGLLPTDSEWQKCDKPSPRTSGAKNFRWTVCHDRDAFYVVYDGAQKSDRITLMLEPRRLWTCLNYTMSASGEKQPRHSLEFDAHAREGVNGWQGWLRLPFVSLRMDAADPAPLRFNVRHVSGGGERAWIARDPWPYRLRLCNENPGDLGWLFFK
;
A
#
# COMPACT_ATOMS: atom_id res chain seq x y z
N ALA A 1 -30.65 -2.73 -27.75
CA ALA A 1 -29.82 -2.71 -26.53
C ALA A 1 -28.54 -3.48 -26.81
N LYS A 2 -27.38 -3.01 -26.33
CA LYS A 2 -26.13 -3.80 -26.38
C LYS A 2 -26.08 -4.69 -25.13
N PHE A 3 -25.62 -5.93 -25.28
CA PHE A 3 -25.37 -6.82 -24.15
C PHE A 3 -23.87 -6.87 -23.87
N ILE A 4 -23.47 -6.48 -22.65
CA ILE A 4 -22.08 -6.41 -22.22
C ILE A 4 -21.86 -7.45 -21.13
N ALA A 5 -20.89 -8.35 -21.34
CA ALA A 5 -20.47 -9.33 -20.34
C ALA A 5 -19.16 -8.87 -19.70
N TRP A 6 -19.21 -8.45 -18.44
CA TRP A 6 -18.03 -7.99 -17.70
C TRP A 6 -17.33 -9.12 -16.96
N PHE A 7 -16.09 -9.39 -17.37
CA PHE A 7 -15.20 -10.35 -16.71
C PHE A 7 -14.32 -9.60 -15.70
N TYR A 8 -14.83 -9.44 -14.47
CA TYR A 8 -14.12 -8.71 -13.43
C TYR A 8 -12.95 -9.52 -12.85
N MET A 9 -11.72 -9.12 -13.18
CA MET A 9 -10.47 -9.72 -12.69
C MET A 9 -9.54 -8.64 -12.13
N PRO A 10 -9.83 -8.07 -10.94
CA PRO A 10 -9.17 -6.85 -10.46
C PRO A 10 -7.73 -7.03 -9.99
N GLN A 11 -7.25 -8.27 -9.90
CA GLN A 11 -5.93 -8.58 -9.33
C GLN A 11 -4.79 -8.11 -10.23
N ASP A 12 -3.62 -7.94 -9.66
CA ASP A 12 -2.33 -7.66 -10.31
C ASP A 12 -1.57 -8.94 -10.73
N ASP A 13 -2.09 -10.11 -10.38
CA ASP A 13 -1.47 -11.39 -10.74
C ASP A 13 -1.58 -11.69 -12.25
N PRO A 14 -0.62 -12.45 -12.82
CA PRO A 14 -0.76 -12.99 -14.16
C PRO A 14 -2.04 -13.82 -14.30
N LEU A 15 -2.75 -13.64 -15.41
CA LEU A 15 -3.96 -14.39 -15.72
C LEU A 15 -3.60 -15.73 -16.36
N GLY A 16 -4.40 -16.76 -16.08
CA GLY A 16 -4.29 -18.05 -16.76
C GLY A 16 -4.57 -17.93 -18.25
N ASP A 17 -3.93 -18.77 -19.07
CA ASP A 17 -4.01 -18.65 -20.53
C ASP A 17 -5.45 -18.77 -21.08
N TRP A 18 -6.31 -19.53 -20.40
CA TRP A 18 -7.73 -19.68 -20.76
C TRP A 18 -8.49 -18.35 -20.85
N VAL A 19 -8.05 -17.32 -20.12
CA VAL A 19 -8.69 -15.98 -20.17
C VAL A 19 -8.55 -15.38 -21.57
N TYR A 20 -7.42 -15.61 -22.23
CA TYR A 20 -7.14 -15.08 -23.57
C TYR A 20 -7.84 -15.89 -24.68
N ASP A 21 -8.39 -17.06 -24.36
CA ASP A 21 -9.26 -17.82 -25.26
C ASP A 21 -10.73 -17.41 -25.19
N LEU A 22 -11.14 -16.67 -24.14
CA LEU A 22 -12.53 -16.20 -23.97
C LEU A 22 -13.12 -15.52 -25.20
N PRO A 23 -12.41 -14.63 -25.93
CA PRO A 23 -13.01 -13.94 -27.06
C PRO A 23 -13.51 -14.90 -28.15
N LYS A 24 -12.79 -16.01 -28.43
CA LYS A 24 -13.18 -17.02 -29.42
C LYS A 24 -14.50 -17.72 -29.09
N HIS A 25 -14.88 -17.73 -27.81
CA HIS A 25 -16.07 -18.39 -27.31
C HIS A 25 -17.16 -17.39 -26.91
N CYS A 26 -16.94 -16.10 -27.12
CA CYS A 26 -17.92 -15.07 -26.84
C CYS A 26 -19.08 -15.21 -27.84
N PRO A 27 -20.34 -15.32 -27.37
CA PRO A 27 -21.49 -15.44 -28.28
C PRO A 27 -21.63 -14.23 -29.21
N GLU A 28 -22.26 -14.44 -30.37
CA GLU A 28 -22.62 -13.34 -31.26
C GLU A 28 -23.45 -12.28 -30.51
N HIS A 29 -23.21 -11.01 -30.85
CA HIS A 29 -23.86 -9.84 -30.25
C HIS A 29 -23.56 -9.56 -28.76
N VAL A 30 -22.61 -10.29 -28.16
CA VAL A 30 -22.07 -9.97 -26.82
C VAL A 30 -20.80 -9.15 -26.97
N THR A 31 -20.71 -8.03 -26.24
CA THR A 31 -19.48 -7.25 -26.10
C THR A 31 -18.76 -7.70 -24.82
N MET A 32 -17.49 -8.09 -24.95
CA MET A 32 -16.67 -8.51 -23.81
C MET A 32 -16.11 -7.28 -23.11
N GLN A 33 -16.44 -7.08 -21.83
CA GLN A 33 -15.85 -6.02 -21.02
C GLN A 33 -14.77 -6.56 -20.09
N PHE A 34 -13.65 -5.84 -20.04
CA PHE A 34 -12.52 -6.17 -19.17
C PHE A 34 -11.97 -4.92 -18.47
N ASN A 35 -11.30 -5.11 -17.33
CA ASN A 35 -10.69 -4.01 -16.58
C ASN A 35 -9.45 -3.49 -17.32
N PHE A 36 -9.49 -2.23 -17.76
CA PHE A 36 -8.46 -1.61 -18.58
C PHE A 36 -7.14 -1.43 -17.83
N GLU A 37 -7.26 -0.88 -16.62
CA GLU A 37 -6.16 -0.47 -15.74
C GLU A 37 -5.60 -1.60 -14.89
N SER A 38 -6.32 -2.70 -14.80
CA SER A 38 -6.02 -3.66 -13.76
C SER A 38 -4.78 -4.48 -14.18
N GLY A 39 -3.76 -4.57 -13.32
CA GLY A 39 -2.44 -5.10 -13.70
C GLY A 39 -1.58 -4.14 -14.54
N VAL A 40 -1.85 -2.83 -14.55
CA VAL A 40 -0.96 -1.83 -15.17
C VAL A 40 0.42 -1.83 -14.53
N THR A 41 1.41 -1.42 -15.31
CA THR A 41 2.81 -1.37 -14.89
C THR A 41 3.43 0.00 -15.12
N LYS A 42 4.37 0.37 -14.25
CA LYS A 42 5.19 1.60 -14.36
C LYS A 42 6.62 1.24 -14.00
N ASP A 43 7.61 1.70 -14.76
CA ASP A 43 9.03 1.52 -14.44
C ASP A 43 9.55 2.74 -13.70
N VAL A 44 9.90 2.57 -12.42
CA VAL A 44 10.42 3.65 -11.56
C VAL A 44 11.51 3.13 -10.65
N PHE A 45 12.52 3.95 -10.40
CA PHE A 45 13.70 3.58 -9.59
C PHE A 45 14.37 2.28 -10.08
N GLY A 46 14.40 2.05 -11.39
CA GLY A 46 14.99 0.85 -12.01
C GLY A 46 14.19 -0.43 -11.77
N ARG A 47 12.94 -0.35 -11.32
CA ARG A 47 12.08 -1.50 -11.00
C ARG A 47 10.71 -1.38 -11.68
N GLY A 48 10.25 -2.49 -12.24
CA GLY A 48 8.89 -2.61 -12.74
C GLY A 48 7.90 -2.73 -11.58
N ARG A 49 6.95 -1.80 -11.52
CA ARG A 49 5.85 -1.78 -10.56
C ARG A 49 4.59 -2.30 -11.19
N ARG A 50 3.70 -2.85 -10.38
CA ARG A 50 2.41 -3.33 -10.84
C ARG A 50 1.32 -2.94 -9.85
N GLY A 51 0.21 -2.41 -10.36
CA GLY A 51 -0.98 -2.13 -9.59
C GLY A 51 -2.11 -3.10 -9.89
N ALA A 52 -3.01 -3.30 -8.94
CA ALA A 52 -4.27 -4.01 -9.14
C ALA A 52 -5.24 -3.12 -9.94
N ASP A 53 -6.51 -3.01 -9.58
CA ASP A 53 -7.52 -2.19 -10.30
C ASP A 53 -7.60 -0.72 -9.81
N TYR A 54 -8.40 0.11 -10.50
CA TYR A 54 -8.77 1.48 -10.12
C TYR A 54 -7.64 2.53 -10.21
N TRP A 55 -6.99 2.67 -11.36
CA TRP A 55 -5.88 3.63 -11.55
C TRP A 55 -6.25 4.78 -12.48
N ILE A 56 -6.17 6.01 -11.98
CA ILE A 56 -6.17 7.22 -12.81
C ILE A 56 -4.72 7.65 -13.10
N SER A 57 -3.82 7.60 -12.11
CA SER A 57 -2.41 8.05 -12.27
C SER A 57 -1.61 7.25 -13.31
N THR A 58 -1.96 5.98 -13.47
CA THR A 58 -1.37 5.08 -14.45
C THR A 58 -2.46 4.70 -15.44
N PRO A 59 -2.60 5.42 -16.56
CA PRO A 59 -3.81 5.38 -17.38
C PRO A 59 -4.07 4.00 -18.01
N GLY A 60 -3.04 3.18 -18.20
CA GLY A 60 -3.12 1.94 -18.96
C GLY A 60 -3.03 2.19 -20.47
N PRO A 61 -3.39 1.20 -21.31
CA PRO A 61 -3.92 -0.11 -20.96
C PRO A 61 -2.91 -0.96 -20.19
N SER A 62 -3.40 -1.91 -19.41
CA SER A 62 -2.56 -2.99 -18.92
C SER A 62 -2.16 -3.92 -20.07
N ARG A 63 -0.97 -4.53 -20.01
CA ARG A 63 -0.50 -5.51 -21.03
C ARG A 63 -1.48 -6.66 -21.24
N ARG A 64 -2.19 -7.05 -20.17
CA ARG A 64 -3.22 -8.09 -20.24
C ARG A 64 -4.47 -7.63 -20.99
N TYR A 65 -4.87 -6.36 -20.86
CA TYR A 65 -5.96 -5.79 -21.66
C TYR A 65 -5.57 -5.74 -23.14
N GLU A 66 -4.37 -5.26 -23.46
CA GLU A 66 -3.85 -5.24 -24.84
C GLU A 66 -3.82 -6.64 -25.46
N ARG A 67 -3.29 -7.62 -24.72
CA ARG A 67 -3.23 -9.02 -25.16
C ARG A 67 -4.64 -9.55 -25.45
N LEU A 68 -5.58 -9.33 -24.53
CA LEU A 68 -6.97 -9.76 -24.71
C LEU A 68 -7.66 -9.06 -25.89
N ALA A 69 -7.48 -7.74 -26.04
CA ALA A 69 -8.02 -6.96 -27.16
C ALA A 69 -7.49 -7.46 -28.51
N SER A 70 -6.21 -7.85 -28.59
CA SER A 70 -5.65 -8.46 -29.80
C SER A 70 -6.31 -9.80 -30.14
N PHE A 71 -6.58 -10.66 -29.16
CA PHE A 71 -7.31 -11.91 -29.39
C PHE A 71 -8.76 -11.68 -29.79
N ALA A 72 -9.42 -10.69 -29.17
CA ALA A 72 -10.78 -10.30 -29.51
C ALA A 72 -10.88 -9.77 -30.95
N LYS A 73 -9.96 -8.90 -31.38
CA LYS A 73 -9.87 -8.43 -32.76
C LYS A 73 -9.71 -9.57 -33.77
N LYS A 74 -8.87 -10.56 -33.48
CA LYS A 74 -8.70 -11.77 -34.32
C LYS A 74 -9.95 -12.64 -34.37
N ALA A 75 -10.73 -12.68 -33.29
CA ALA A 75 -11.95 -13.46 -33.19
C ALA A 75 -13.21 -12.72 -33.71
N GLY A 76 -13.08 -11.43 -34.06
CA GLY A 76 -14.22 -10.59 -34.41
C GLY A 76 -15.12 -10.24 -33.22
N THR A 77 -14.61 -10.36 -32.00
CA THR A 77 -15.35 -10.08 -30.75
C THR A 77 -15.22 -8.59 -30.37
N PRO A 78 -16.33 -7.86 -30.20
CA PRO A 78 -16.29 -6.48 -29.72
C PRO A 78 -15.76 -6.39 -28.28
N MET A 79 -14.91 -5.39 -28.02
CA MET A 79 -14.31 -5.14 -26.72
C MET A 79 -14.87 -3.89 -26.06
N SER A 80 -15.05 -3.99 -24.74
CA SER A 80 -15.35 -2.88 -23.85
C SER A 80 -14.30 -2.74 -22.75
N ALA A 81 -14.08 -1.52 -22.29
CA ALA A 81 -13.20 -1.21 -21.17
C ALA A 81 -14.02 -0.80 -19.94
N LYS A 82 -13.71 -1.39 -18.76
CA LYS A 82 -13.98 -0.73 -17.48
C LYS A 82 -12.78 0.13 -17.13
N ILE A 83 -13.01 1.41 -16.92
CA ILE A 83 -11.99 2.38 -16.48
C ILE A 83 -12.42 3.03 -15.16
N GLN A 84 -11.53 3.86 -14.62
CA GLN A 84 -11.82 4.83 -13.58
C GLN A 84 -11.67 6.26 -14.12
N THR A 85 -12.65 7.11 -13.84
CA THR A 85 -12.77 8.45 -14.45
C THR A 85 -12.56 9.61 -13.48
N GLY A 86 -13.44 9.79 -12.48
CA GLY A 86 -13.44 10.99 -11.64
C GLY A 86 -12.51 10.91 -10.42
N CYS A 87 -12.74 9.92 -9.57
CA CYS A 87 -11.89 9.56 -8.42
C CYS A 87 -11.53 8.10 -8.51
N SER A 88 -10.60 7.62 -7.70
CA SER A 88 -10.27 6.19 -7.62
C SER A 88 -9.91 5.83 -6.19
N HIS A 89 -9.53 4.56 -5.94
CA HIS A 89 -8.96 4.19 -4.65
C HIS A 89 -7.62 4.90 -4.39
N GLU A 90 -7.11 5.75 -5.28
CA GLU A 90 -5.95 6.62 -5.02
C GLU A 90 -6.34 7.81 -4.13
N VAL A 91 -7.46 8.49 -4.46
CA VAL A 91 -8.14 9.49 -3.61
C VAL A 91 -9.62 9.57 -3.99
N ALA A 92 -10.50 9.31 -3.01
CA ALA A 92 -11.96 9.38 -3.16
C ALA A 92 -12.67 10.21 -2.06
N THR A 93 -11.93 11.01 -1.29
CA THR A 93 -12.47 11.97 -0.30
C THR A 93 -12.73 13.36 -0.88
N ILE A 94 -12.88 13.42 -2.20
CA ILE A 94 -13.12 14.62 -3.02
C ILE A 94 -14.02 14.20 -4.18
N PRO A 95 -14.72 15.14 -4.85
CA PRO A 95 -15.65 14.80 -5.92
C PRO A 95 -14.97 14.26 -7.18
N PHE A 96 -13.80 14.80 -7.55
CA PHE A 96 -12.98 14.35 -8.67
C PHE A 96 -11.52 14.81 -8.50
N VAL A 97 -10.59 14.10 -9.13
CA VAL A 97 -9.19 14.53 -9.29
C VAL A 97 -9.07 15.23 -10.66
N PRO A 98 -8.81 16.54 -10.72
CA PRO A 98 -8.79 17.31 -11.98
C PRO A 98 -7.54 17.03 -12.85
N ALA A 99 -7.41 15.80 -13.36
CA ALA A 99 -6.31 15.34 -14.21
C ALA A 99 -6.81 14.79 -15.57
N PRO A 100 -7.55 15.58 -16.38
CA PRO A 100 -8.20 15.09 -17.60
C PRO A 100 -7.23 14.56 -18.68
N GLY A 101 -5.94 14.87 -18.59
CA GLY A 101 -4.94 14.34 -19.52
C GLY A 101 -4.72 12.84 -19.33
N MET A 102 -4.95 12.32 -18.12
CA MET A 102 -5.02 10.87 -17.90
C MET A 102 -6.14 10.21 -18.70
N LEU A 103 -7.29 10.89 -18.82
CA LEU A 103 -8.41 10.40 -19.63
C LEU A 103 -8.07 10.50 -21.11
N TYR A 104 -7.46 11.60 -21.57
CA TYR A 104 -7.00 11.70 -22.96
C TYR A 104 -6.14 10.49 -23.35
N ARG A 105 -5.16 10.14 -22.52
CA ARG A 105 -4.27 8.97 -22.73
C ARG A 105 -5.04 7.65 -22.74
N LYS A 106 -5.98 7.45 -21.80
CA LYS A 106 -6.86 6.27 -21.76
C LYS A 106 -7.65 6.11 -23.05
N PHE A 107 -8.34 7.18 -23.46
CA PHE A 107 -9.23 7.15 -24.62
C PHE A 107 -8.45 7.05 -25.93
N SER A 108 -7.26 7.66 -26.03
CA SER A 108 -6.36 7.46 -27.18
C SER A 108 -5.99 5.99 -27.33
N ALA A 109 -5.55 5.34 -26.24
CA ALA A 109 -5.19 3.94 -26.30
C ALA A 109 -6.39 3.00 -26.52
N MET A 110 -7.56 3.33 -25.97
CA MET A 110 -8.80 2.61 -26.28
C MET A 110 -9.17 2.71 -27.77
N ARG A 111 -9.01 3.89 -28.37
CA ARG A 111 -9.23 4.11 -29.81
C ARG A 111 -8.27 3.28 -30.67
N GLU A 112 -6.99 3.25 -30.30
CA GLU A 112 -5.96 2.43 -30.98
C GLU A 112 -6.23 0.92 -30.90
N LEU A 113 -6.91 0.47 -29.83
CA LEU A 113 -7.29 -0.91 -29.60
C LEU A 113 -8.67 -1.29 -30.16
N ASP A 114 -9.33 -0.40 -30.91
CA ASP A 114 -10.70 -0.58 -31.44
C ASP A 114 -11.74 -0.90 -30.35
N VAL A 115 -11.62 -0.29 -29.17
CA VAL A 115 -12.61 -0.45 -28.08
C VAL A 115 -13.91 0.25 -28.45
N SER A 116 -15.04 -0.47 -28.41
CA SER A 116 -16.33 0.03 -28.90
C SER A 116 -17.23 0.63 -27.82
N ASP A 117 -16.97 0.30 -26.55
CA ASP A 117 -17.83 0.64 -25.42
C ASP A 117 -17.00 0.84 -24.15
N VAL A 118 -17.40 1.77 -23.27
CA VAL A 118 -16.68 2.03 -22.02
C VAL A 118 -17.64 2.16 -20.84
N MET A 119 -17.33 1.47 -19.74
CA MET A 119 -17.87 1.78 -18.42
C MET A 119 -16.91 2.76 -17.75
N LEU A 120 -17.33 4.02 -17.64
CA LEU A 120 -16.51 5.12 -17.11
C LEU A 120 -16.14 4.92 -15.63
N CYS A 121 -16.95 4.16 -14.89
CA CYS A 121 -16.76 3.86 -13.49
C CYS A 121 -17.72 2.76 -13.04
N TRP A 122 -17.31 1.98 -12.03
CA TRP A 122 -18.14 0.94 -11.40
C TRP A 122 -19.10 1.49 -10.32
N TYR A 123 -18.60 2.17 -9.27
CA TYR A 123 -19.46 2.57 -8.13
C TYR A 123 -19.06 3.83 -7.34
N PHE A 124 -17.88 4.41 -7.53
CA PHE A 124 -17.47 5.66 -6.86
C PHE A 124 -16.58 6.53 -7.74
N GLY A 125 -16.59 7.85 -7.54
CA GLY A 125 -15.92 8.79 -8.45
C GLY A 125 -16.75 9.14 -9.70
N ASN A 126 -18.08 9.13 -9.54
CA ASN A 126 -19.08 9.48 -10.56
C ASN A 126 -19.69 10.88 -10.35
N TYR A 127 -19.09 11.73 -9.51
CA TYR A 127 -19.61 13.06 -9.28
C TYR A 127 -19.53 13.90 -10.56
N PRO A 128 -20.61 14.60 -10.97
CA PRO A 128 -20.53 15.50 -12.11
C PRO A 128 -19.39 16.52 -11.94
N GLY A 129 -18.55 16.63 -12.96
CA GLY A 129 -17.37 17.48 -12.94
C GLY A 129 -16.54 17.41 -14.22
N ILE A 130 -15.38 18.07 -14.20
CA ILE A 130 -14.52 18.21 -15.38
C ILE A 130 -14.05 16.86 -15.94
N MET A 131 -13.86 15.84 -15.09
CA MET A 131 -13.44 14.51 -15.51
C MET A 131 -14.55 13.77 -16.27
N ASN A 132 -15.81 13.86 -15.84
CA ASN A 132 -16.94 13.26 -16.57
C ASN A 132 -17.21 13.98 -17.88
N ARG A 133 -17.07 15.31 -17.90
CA ARG A 133 -17.16 16.09 -19.14
C ARG A 133 -16.04 15.71 -20.11
N ALA A 134 -14.81 15.58 -19.62
CA ALA A 134 -13.67 15.12 -20.41
C ALA A 134 -13.91 13.72 -21.00
N ALA A 135 -14.32 12.75 -20.19
CA ALA A 135 -14.67 11.41 -20.67
C ALA A 135 -15.80 11.45 -21.71
N GLY A 136 -16.82 12.29 -21.49
CA GLY A 136 -17.92 12.50 -22.44
C GLY A 136 -17.41 13.01 -23.77
N GLU A 137 -16.62 14.10 -23.78
CA GLU A 137 -16.06 14.67 -25.02
C GLU A 137 -15.11 13.69 -25.74
N LEU A 138 -14.32 12.91 -25.01
CA LEU A 138 -13.39 11.92 -25.57
C LEU A 138 -14.09 10.66 -26.10
N SER A 139 -15.36 10.43 -25.73
CA SER A 139 -16.15 9.29 -26.22
C SER A 139 -16.71 9.50 -27.64
N PHE A 140 -16.56 10.70 -28.23
CA PHE A 140 -17.13 11.03 -29.53
C PHE A 140 -16.08 11.57 -30.51
N GLU A 141 -16.38 11.42 -31.80
CA GLU A 141 -15.59 12.00 -32.88
C GLU A 141 -16.04 13.46 -33.18
N PRO A 142 -15.13 14.35 -33.61
CA PRO A 142 -13.71 14.09 -33.85
C PRO A 142 -12.89 14.01 -32.56
N PHE A 143 -12.09 12.95 -32.45
CA PHE A 143 -11.14 12.79 -31.37
C PHE A 143 -10.05 13.87 -31.45
N PRO A 144 -9.68 14.55 -30.35
CA PRO A 144 -8.67 15.61 -30.41
C PRO A 144 -7.27 15.08 -30.79
N ASP A 145 -6.62 15.78 -31.72
CA ASP A 145 -5.30 15.39 -32.25
C ASP A 145 -4.17 15.43 -31.20
N THR A 146 -4.29 16.29 -30.19
CA THR A 146 -3.28 16.43 -29.11
C THR A 146 -3.93 16.64 -27.75
N GLU A 147 -3.23 16.20 -26.70
CA GLU A 147 -3.63 16.44 -25.30
C GLU A 147 -3.76 17.94 -25.01
N GLU A 148 -2.86 18.77 -25.52
CA GLU A 148 -2.87 20.23 -25.34
C GLU A 148 -4.11 20.88 -25.98
N ALA A 149 -4.44 20.52 -27.23
CA ALA A 149 -5.62 21.04 -27.90
C ALA A 149 -6.91 20.59 -27.18
N PHE A 150 -6.93 19.35 -26.69
CA PHE A 150 -8.03 18.84 -25.87
C PHE A 150 -8.22 19.66 -24.59
N MET A 151 -7.14 19.92 -23.84
CA MET A 151 -7.20 20.70 -22.60
C MET A 151 -7.82 22.08 -22.82
N ARG A 152 -7.34 22.83 -23.82
CA ARG A 152 -7.89 24.14 -24.17
C ARG A 152 -9.36 24.07 -24.54
N ARG A 153 -9.74 23.09 -25.37
CA ARG A 153 -11.14 22.88 -25.80
C ARG A 153 -12.06 22.56 -24.62
N LEU A 154 -11.60 21.70 -23.70
CA LEU A 154 -12.34 21.29 -22.52
C LEU A 154 -12.66 22.49 -21.61
N VAL A 155 -11.66 23.30 -21.27
CA VAL A 155 -11.84 24.41 -20.32
C VAL A 155 -12.39 25.69 -20.97
N GLY A 156 -12.14 25.90 -22.26
CA GLY A 156 -12.58 27.05 -23.07
C GLY A 156 -13.96 27.61 -22.71
N PRO A 157 -15.03 26.82 -22.87
CA PRO A 157 -16.39 27.29 -22.69
C PRO A 157 -16.72 27.83 -21.29
N GLU A 158 -16.10 27.30 -20.24
CA GLU A 158 -16.48 27.62 -18.86
C GLU A 158 -15.48 28.56 -18.15
N TRP A 159 -14.27 28.73 -18.70
CA TRP A 159 -13.20 29.53 -18.10
C TRP A 159 -12.86 30.80 -18.90
N GLY A 160 -13.29 30.89 -20.17
CA GLY A 160 -13.22 32.12 -20.98
C GLY A 160 -11.80 32.70 -21.08
N ARG A 161 -11.58 33.93 -20.61
CA ARG A 161 -10.25 34.57 -20.66
C ARG A 161 -9.16 33.81 -19.88
N HIS A 162 -9.55 32.92 -18.96
CA HIS A 162 -8.63 32.14 -18.13
C HIS A 162 -8.22 30.80 -18.73
N THR A 163 -8.72 30.46 -19.91
CA THR A 163 -8.52 29.15 -20.57
C THR A 163 -7.07 28.68 -20.58
N GLU A 164 -6.13 29.52 -21.00
CA GLU A 164 -4.71 29.13 -21.08
C GLU A 164 -4.11 28.83 -19.71
N THR A 165 -4.46 29.64 -18.70
CA THR A 165 -3.95 29.48 -17.34
C THR A 165 -4.50 28.21 -16.69
N VAL A 166 -5.78 27.95 -16.87
CA VAL A 166 -6.46 26.76 -16.33
C VAL A 166 -5.98 25.51 -17.06
N ALA A 167 -5.88 25.53 -18.39
CA ALA A 167 -5.35 24.40 -19.17
C ALA A 167 -3.95 24.01 -18.67
N ARG A 168 -3.07 25.00 -18.48
CA ARG A 168 -1.73 24.76 -17.91
C ARG A 168 -1.77 24.17 -16.50
N ALA A 169 -2.67 24.66 -15.63
CA ALA A 169 -2.85 24.09 -14.30
C ALA A 169 -3.28 22.61 -14.35
N LEU A 170 -4.23 22.26 -15.22
CA LEU A 170 -4.68 20.86 -15.40
C LEU A 170 -3.61 19.96 -16.01
N THR A 171 -2.72 20.49 -16.86
CA THR A 171 -1.53 19.77 -17.34
C THR A 171 -0.58 19.47 -16.19
N LEU A 172 -0.28 20.46 -15.33
CA LEU A 172 0.56 20.25 -14.15
C LEU A 172 -0.06 19.24 -13.17
N PHE A 173 -1.38 19.27 -12.97
CA PHE A 173 -2.08 18.26 -12.18
C PHE A 173 -1.98 16.87 -12.80
N THR A 174 -2.11 16.77 -14.14
CA THR A 174 -1.94 15.50 -14.86
C THR A 174 -0.53 14.94 -14.65
N GLU A 175 0.50 15.76 -14.86
CA GLU A 175 1.89 15.37 -14.67
C GLU A 175 2.17 14.99 -13.21
N GLY A 176 1.77 15.83 -12.26
CA GLY A 176 1.93 15.58 -10.84
C GLY A 176 1.26 14.28 -10.41
N TYR A 177 0.01 14.06 -10.83
CA TYR A 177 -0.74 12.87 -10.45
C TYR A 177 -0.15 11.57 -11.03
N SER A 178 0.63 11.63 -12.13
CA SER A 178 1.37 10.46 -12.66
C SER A 178 2.46 9.93 -11.72
N HIS A 179 2.84 10.72 -10.73
CA HIS A 179 3.77 10.35 -9.68
C HIS A 179 3.11 9.63 -8.49
N TYR A 180 1.80 9.38 -8.50
CA TYR A 180 1.19 8.56 -7.46
C TYR A 180 1.88 7.18 -7.38
N PRO A 181 2.34 6.71 -6.20
CA PRO A 181 3.01 5.41 -6.08
C PRO A 181 2.15 4.26 -6.59
N LEU A 182 2.64 3.55 -7.62
CA LEU A 182 1.95 2.39 -8.20
C LEU A 182 2.13 1.16 -7.29
N VAL A 183 1.37 1.11 -6.20
CA VAL A 183 1.23 -0.05 -5.32
C VAL A 183 -0.17 -0.05 -4.70
N THR A 184 -0.87 -1.18 -4.80
CA THR A 184 -2.28 -1.32 -4.39
C THR A 184 -2.48 -0.95 -2.92
N GLU A 185 -1.55 -1.30 -2.04
CA GLU A 185 -1.63 -0.97 -0.61
C GLU A 185 -1.70 0.54 -0.35
N PHE A 186 -1.10 1.37 -1.23
CA PHE A 186 -1.11 2.83 -1.05
C PHE A 186 -2.47 3.43 -1.38
N GLN A 187 -3.25 2.80 -2.26
CA GLN A 187 -4.64 3.19 -2.52
C GLN A 187 -5.53 2.92 -1.28
N TYR A 188 -5.39 1.74 -0.70
CA TYR A 188 -6.29 1.24 0.33
C TYR A 188 -5.91 1.67 1.76
N TRP A 189 -4.63 1.95 2.04
CA TRP A 189 -4.15 2.35 3.38
C TRP A 189 -3.20 3.55 3.37
N GLY A 190 -2.93 4.15 2.21
CA GLY A 190 -2.05 5.30 2.10
C GLY A 190 -2.69 6.60 2.61
N PRO A 191 -1.85 7.63 2.83
CA PRO A 191 -2.27 8.86 3.51
C PRO A 191 -3.03 9.86 2.64
N MET A 192 -3.28 9.55 1.36
CA MET A 192 -3.78 10.54 0.39
C MET A 192 -5.28 10.87 0.57
N HIS A 193 -6.06 10.00 1.22
CA HIS A 193 -7.47 10.25 1.48
C HIS A 193 -7.71 11.13 2.71
N ASP A 194 -7.09 10.78 3.83
CA ASP A 194 -7.40 11.33 5.15
C ASP A 194 -6.17 11.56 6.01
N GLY A 195 -4.98 11.71 5.41
CA GLY A 195 -3.74 12.14 6.08
C GLY A 195 -3.91 13.42 6.89
N VAL A 196 -4.78 14.32 6.44
CA VAL A 196 -5.16 15.58 7.11
C VAL A 196 -5.81 15.39 8.49
N VAL A 197 -6.18 14.16 8.85
CA VAL A 197 -6.68 13.76 10.18
C VAL A 197 -5.86 12.62 10.79
N TRP A 198 -4.66 12.35 10.30
CA TRP A 198 -3.80 11.24 10.72
C TRP A 198 -2.77 11.67 11.79
N PRO A 199 -2.79 11.10 13.01
CA PRO A 199 -1.82 11.41 14.07
C PRO A 199 -0.35 11.13 13.69
N LEU A 200 0.57 12.01 14.10
CA LEU A 200 2.01 11.83 13.91
C LEU A 200 2.60 11.38 15.23
N LEU A 201 3.23 10.20 15.24
CA LEU A 201 3.70 9.54 16.46
C LEU A 201 5.24 9.57 16.55
N PRO A 202 5.84 10.47 17.36
CA PRO A 202 7.30 10.59 17.45
C PRO A 202 8.00 9.33 17.97
N ARG A 203 7.29 8.54 18.79
CA ARG A 203 7.77 7.25 19.30
C ARG A 203 7.00 6.11 18.61
N PRO A 204 7.68 5.00 18.26
CA PRO A 204 7.02 3.83 17.70
C PRO A 204 5.94 3.26 18.63
N ARG A 205 4.76 2.95 18.10
CA ARG A 205 3.62 2.39 18.85
C ARG A 205 3.02 1.12 18.23
N ASP A 206 3.46 0.69 17.05
CA ASP A 206 2.92 -0.49 16.33
C ASP A 206 1.40 -0.40 16.05
N VAL A 207 0.88 0.81 15.79
CA VAL A 207 -0.56 1.01 15.55
C VAL A 207 -0.89 0.78 14.07
N PRO A 208 -1.88 -0.07 13.74
CA PRO A 208 -2.24 -0.39 12.36
C PRO A 208 -2.77 0.81 11.57
N LEU A 209 -2.72 0.71 10.24
CA LEU A 209 -3.37 1.68 9.36
C LEU A 209 -4.88 1.41 9.27
N ALA A 210 -5.66 2.48 9.17
CA ALA A 210 -7.09 2.41 8.91
C ALA A 210 -7.36 2.31 7.40
N PRO A 211 -8.38 1.56 6.96
CA PRO A 211 -8.76 1.51 5.55
C PRO A 211 -9.29 2.87 5.07
N THR A 212 -8.89 3.30 3.88
CA THR A 212 -9.33 4.56 3.26
C THR A 212 -10.81 4.55 2.90
N TRP A 213 -11.33 3.39 2.52
CA TRP A 213 -12.69 3.19 1.99
C TRP A 213 -13.76 2.86 3.04
N GLN A 214 -13.43 2.89 4.34
CA GLN A 214 -14.38 2.60 5.42
C GLN A 214 -14.28 3.60 6.58
N ILE A 215 -15.40 3.84 7.25
CA ILE A 215 -15.48 4.67 8.48
C ILE A 215 -15.74 3.84 9.74
N ALA A 216 -16.30 2.65 9.60
CA ALA A 216 -16.57 1.72 10.69
C ALA A 216 -16.42 0.27 10.22
N TRP A 217 -16.15 -0.63 11.16
CA TRP A 217 -16.10 -2.06 10.88
C TRP A 217 -17.46 -2.55 10.35
N HIS A 218 -17.42 -3.36 9.30
CA HIS A 218 -18.60 -3.94 8.64
C HIS A 218 -18.66 -5.46 8.74
N THR A 219 -17.69 -6.09 9.41
CA THR A 219 -17.62 -7.54 9.66
C THR A 219 -17.17 -7.86 11.07
N GLY A 220 -17.46 -9.09 11.51
CA GLY A 220 -16.98 -9.62 12.79
C GLY A 220 -17.65 -9.01 14.02
N LYS A 221 -16.97 -9.06 15.17
CA LYS A 221 -17.52 -8.62 16.46
C LYS A 221 -17.54 -7.10 16.65
N HIS A 222 -16.92 -6.35 15.75
CA HIS A 222 -16.75 -4.90 15.85
C HIS A 222 -17.73 -4.11 14.98
N ILE A 223 -18.69 -4.77 14.31
CA ILE A 223 -19.63 -4.13 13.37
C ILE A 223 -20.22 -2.84 13.97
N GLY A 224 -20.17 -1.75 13.19
CA GLY A 224 -20.66 -0.43 13.59
C GLY A 224 -19.70 0.38 14.46
N THR A 225 -18.60 -0.21 14.94
CA THR A 225 -17.56 0.52 15.68
C THR A 225 -16.72 1.34 14.69
N PRO A 226 -16.57 2.66 14.88
CA PRO A 226 -15.72 3.48 14.03
C PRO A 226 -14.27 3.00 14.03
N PHE A 227 -13.60 3.14 12.88
CA PHE A 227 -12.15 2.93 12.83
C PHE A 227 -11.44 4.06 13.59
N ALA A 228 -10.45 3.69 14.41
CA ALA A 228 -9.49 4.65 14.92
C ALA A 228 -8.71 5.27 13.74
N PRO A 229 -8.21 6.52 13.87
CA PRO A 229 -7.29 7.09 12.90
C PRO A 229 -6.07 6.20 12.66
N SER A 230 -5.52 6.25 11.44
CA SER A 230 -4.34 5.47 11.06
C SER A 230 -3.16 5.70 12.01
N GLY A 231 -2.44 4.60 12.28
CA GLY A 231 -1.29 4.57 13.18
C GLY A 231 0.05 4.83 12.50
N ASP A 232 1.11 4.23 13.05
CA ASP A 232 2.49 4.44 12.59
C ASP A 232 3.10 3.23 11.86
N ARG A 233 2.30 2.20 11.55
CA ARG A 233 2.70 1.09 10.69
C ARG A 233 2.75 1.49 9.21
N ILE A 234 3.51 2.54 8.91
CA ILE A 234 3.53 3.21 7.60
C ILE A 234 3.95 2.28 6.45
N GLY A 235 4.73 1.24 6.74
CA GLY A 235 5.10 0.23 5.74
C GLY A 235 3.90 -0.54 5.20
N GLU A 236 2.80 -0.63 5.94
CA GLU A 236 1.54 -1.22 5.46
C GLU A 236 0.96 -0.47 4.25
N ALA A 237 1.24 0.83 4.10
CA ALA A 237 0.79 1.61 2.93
C ALA A 237 1.65 1.36 1.68
N LEU A 238 2.86 0.84 1.81
CA LEU A 238 3.81 0.68 0.71
C LEU A 238 4.00 -0.78 0.28
N GLY A 239 3.38 -1.70 1.03
CA GLY A 239 3.65 -3.11 0.93
C GLY A 239 5.15 -3.40 1.06
N GLN A 240 5.65 -4.31 0.25
CA GLN A 240 7.08 -4.60 0.12
C GLN A 240 7.67 -4.01 -1.17
N GLU A 241 6.88 -3.23 -1.91
CA GLU A 241 7.27 -2.76 -3.23
C GLU A 241 8.15 -1.52 -3.12
N TYR A 242 7.69 -0.49 -2.40
CA TYR A 242 8.42 0.76 -2.23
C TYR A 242 9.20 0.79 -0.92
N THR A 243 10.37 1.42 -0.96
CA THR A 243 10.99 1.98 0.24
C THR A 243 10.30 3.29 0.62
N LEU A 244 10.43 3.72 1.88
CA LEU A 244 9.92 5.03 2.29
C LEU A 244 10.52 6.17 1.47
N SER A 245 11.84 6.14 1.22
CA SER A 245 12.51 7.21 0.48
C SER A 245 12.03 7.32 -0.98
N GLU A 246 11.76 6.19 -1.64
CA GLU A 246 11.16 6.21 -3.00
C GLU A 246 9.73 6.74 -2.99
N ALA A 247 8.93 6.35 -2.00
CA ALA A 247 7.57 6.87 -1.86
C ALA A 247 7.57 8.38 -1.57
N VAL A 248 8.50 8.86 -0.74
CA VAL A 248 8.72 10.29 -0.47
C VAL A 248 9.05 11.02 -1.78
N GLU A 249 9.95 10.48 -2.61
CA GLU A 249 10.35 11.16 -3.85
C GLU A 249 9.20 11.26 -4.87
N GLU A 250 8.45 10.18 -5.07
CA GLU A 250 7.25 10.18 -5.93
C GLU A 250 6.19 11.16 -5.38
N CYS A 251 5.91 11.13 -4.08
CA CYS A 251 4.93 12.05 -3.48
C CYS A 251 5.42 13.51 -3.47
N ARG A 252 6.73 13.75 -3.43
CA ARG A 252 7.34 15.08 -3.56
C ARG A 252 7.11 15.62 -4.96
N ALA A 253 7.44 14.86 -6.00
CA ALA A 253 7.19 15.26 -7.39
C ALA A 253 5.70 15.54 -7.64
N MET A 254 4.81 14.68 -7.12
CA MET A 254 3.37 14.89 -7.17
C MET A 254 2.96 16.21 -6.49
N SER A 255 3.37 16.44 -5.25
CA SER A 255 3.01 17.64 -4.49
C SER A 255 3.57 18.92 -5.11
N ASP A 256 4.82 18.90 -5.58
CA ASP A 256 5.50 20.07 -6.16
C ASP A 256 4.81 20.53 -7.46
N LEU A 257 4.44 19.59 -8.35
CA LEU A 257 3.71 19.89 -9.58
C LEU A 257 2.27 20.33 -9.29
N TRP A 258 1.63 19.69 -8.31
CA TRP A 258 0.28 20.09 -7.90
C TRP A 258 0.26 21.51 -7.32
N ASP A 259 1.22 21.86 -6.47
CA ASP A 259 1.30 23.19 -5.88
C ASP A 259 1.55 24.29 -6.93
N GLN A 260 2.32 23.99 -7.98
CA GLN A 260 2.47 24.89 -9.14
C GLN A 260 1.15 25.11 -9.87
N GLY A 261 0.36 24.06 -10.11
CA GLY A 261 -0.96 24.19 -10.72
C GLY A 261 -1.94 24.98 -9.84
N VAL A 262 -1.93 24.73 -8.52
CA VAL A 262 -2.75 25.47 -7.55
C VAL A 262 -2.35 26.96 -7.52
N ALA A 263 -1.06 27.29 -7.64
CA ALA A 263 -0.61 28.67 -7.69
C ALA A 263 -1.23 29.43 -8.87
N LEU A 264 -1.26 28.83 -10.06
CA LEU A 264 -1.92 29.40 -11.24
C LEU A 264 -3.43 29.60 -11.00
N LEU A 265 -4.09 28.63 -10.38
CA LEU A 265 -5.52 28.76 -10.08
C LEU A 265 -5.83 29.85 -9.04
N ARG A 266 -4.93 30.13 -8.09
CA ARG A 266 -5.10 31.24 -7.13
C ARG A 266 -5.10 32.60 -7.82
N GLU A 267 -4.31 32.77 -8.89
CA GLU A 267 -4.33 33.99 -9.70
C GLU A 267 -5.70 34.17 -10.38
N VAL A 268 -6.26 33.07 -10.91
CA VAL A 268 -7.61 33.06 -11.50
C VAL A 268 -8.69 33.33 -10.45
N GLU A 269 -8.56 32.77 -9.24
CA GLU A 269 -9.50 32.95 -8.12
C GLU A 269 -9.67 34.43 -7.72
N ALA A 270 -8.63 35.25 -7.91
CA ALA A 270 -8.66 36.67 -7.58
C ALA A 270 -9.59 37.51 -8.49
N ASP A 271 -10.02 36.97 -9.63
CA ASP A 271 -10.97 37.63 -10.53
C ASP A 271 -12.36 37.76 -9.87
N PRO A 272 -12.89 38.98 -9.64
CA PRO A 272 -14.20 39.15 -9.02
C PRO A 272 -15.35 38.62 -9.88
N GLY A 273 -15.17 38.53 -11.21
CA GLY A 273 -16.16 38.01 -12.15
C GLY A 273 -16.19 36.49 -12.27
N LEU A 274 -15.32 35.77 -11.55
CA LEU A 274 -15.25 34.31 -11.61
C LEU A 274 -16.53 33.68 -11.03
N LEU A 275 -17.15 32.80 -11.81
CA LEU A 275 -18.38 32.09 -11.44
C LEU A 275 -18.19 31.28 -10.13
N PRO A 276 -19.23 31.21 -9.27
CA PRO A 276 -19.15 30.46 -8.01
C PRO A 276 -18.71 29.01 -8.17
N GLU A 277 -19.16 28.31 -9.22
CA GLU A 277 -18.83 26.91 -9.49
C GLU A 277 -17.34 26.74 -9.79
N ARG A 278 -16.72 27.70 -10.50
CA ARG A 278 -15.28 27.70 -10.76
C ARG A 278 -14.46 27.93 -9.50
N ARG A 279 -14.96 28.73 -8.56
CA ARG A 279 -14.33 28.87 -7.24
C ARG A 279 -14.38 27.56 -6.46
N LEU A 280 -15.47 26.79 -6.55
CA LEU A 280 -15.55 25.46 -5.96
C LEU A 280 -14.55 24.49 -6.62
N ASP A 281 -14.39 24.52 -7.94
CA ASP A 281 -13.40 23.68 -8.64
C ASP A 281 -11.96 24.01 -8.22
N ILE A 282 -11.63 25.30 -8.05
CA ILE A 282 -10.35 25.73 -7.47
C ILE A 282 -10.23 25.25 -6.02
N GLY A 283 -11.31 25.29 -5.25
CA GLY A 283 -11.38 24.77 -3.88
C GLY A 283 -11.06 23.27 -3.81
N VAL A 284 -11.58 22.46 -4.73
CA VAL A 284 -11.25 21.03 -4.87
C VAL A 284 -9.76 20.83 -5.15
N ALA A 285 -9.19 21.57 -6.11
CA ALA A 285 -7.76 21.49 -6.42
C ALA A 285 -6.88 21.89 -5.23
N ARG A 286 -7.27 22.94 -4.48
CA ARG A 286 -6.56 23.37 -3.26
C ARG A 286 -6.64 22.35 -2.14
N ALA A 287 -7.81 21.74 -1.91
CA ALA A 287 -7.98 20.70 -0.91
C ALA A 287 -7.10 19.47 -1.22
N LEU A 288 -7.07 19.04 -2.48
CA LEU A 288 -6.17 17.98 -2.95
C LEU A 288 -4.70 18.33 -2.73
N GLY A 289 -4.28 19.59 -2.99
CA GLY A 289 -2.91 20.03 -2.72
C GLY A 289 -2.54 19.89 -1.24
N ILE A 290 -3.44 20.24 -0.32
CA ILE A 290 -3.25 20.03 1.12
C ILE A 290 -3.18 18.55 1.46
N GLN A 291 -4.04 17.70 0.86
CA GLN A 291 -4.03 16.25 1.08
C GLN A 291 -2.71 15.60 0.62
N PHE A 292 -2.25 15.94 -0.59
CA PHE A 292 -1.01 15.40 -1.14
C PHE A 292 0.22 15.84 -0.34
N ARG A 293 0.26 17.11 0.07
CA ARG A 293 1.34 17.63 0.93
C ARG A 293 1.33 16.97 2.30
N SER A 294 0.15 16.78 2.90
CA SER A 294 0.01 16.05 4.17
C SER A 294 0.47 14.60 4.03
N GLY A 295 0.11 13.92 2.94
CA GLY A 295 0.59 12.57 2.64
C GLY A 295 2.10 12.48 2.52
N LEU A 296 2.72 13.43 1.80
CA LEU A 296 4.18 13.57 1.73
C LEU A 296 4.80 13.80 3.10
N ASN A 297 4.23 14.69 3.90
CA ASN A 297 4.72 15.04 5.24
C ASN A 297 4.64 13.85 6.21
N ILE A 298 3.58 13.05 6.13
CA ILE A 298 3.45 11.80 6.91
C ILE A 298 4.57 10.81 6.53
N LEU A 299 4.80 10.59 5.24
CA LEU A 299 5.87 9.71 4.76
C LEU A 299 7.25 10.21 5.22
N ARG A 300 7.53 11.51 5.06
CA ARG A 300 8.78 12.13 5.51
C ARG A 300 8.97 12.02 7.01
N PHE A 301 7.93 12.29 7.81
CA PHE A 301 8.00 12.21 9.26
C PHE A 301 8.38 10.80 9.72
N TYR A 302 7.74 9.77 9.16
CA TYR A 302 8.05 8.40 9.54
C TYR A 302 9.40 7.94 8.98
N ASP A 303 9.78 8.35 7.77
CA ASP A 303 11.12 8.07 7.23
C ASP A 303 12.24 8.66 8.10
N LEU A 304 12.08 9.92 8.56
CA LEU A 304 12.99 10.55 9.51
C LEU A 304 13.03 9.79 10.83
N ARG A 305 11.88 9.38 11.38
CA ARG A 305 11.84 8.61 12.63
C ARG A 305 12.54 7.26 12.50
N GLU A 306 12.36 6.56 11.39
CA GLU A 306 13.01 5.28 11.14
C GLU A 306 14.53 5.43 11.02
N ARG A 307 15.04 6.50 10.38
CA ARG A 307 16.48 6.81 10.34
C ARG A 307 17.02 7.16 11.72
N MET A 308 16.30 8.00 12.46
CA MET A 308 16.67 8.46 13.80
C MET A 308 16.92 7.30 14.78
N ALA A 309 16.22 6.17 14.63
CA ALA A 309 16.41 4.98 15.46
C ALA A 309 17.82 4.36 15.38
N HIS A 310 18.59 4.70 14.34
CA HIS A 310 19.94 4.21 14.06
C HIS A 310 21.01 5.33 14.08
N GLU A 311 20.61 6.57 14.36
CA GLU A 311 21.51 7.73 14.42
C GLU A 311 22.18 7.89 15.80
N LYS A 312 23.32 8.58 15.81
CA LYS A 312 23.96 9.03 17.05
C LYS A 312 23.18 10.20 17.66
N PRO A 313 23.26 10.43 18.99
CA PRO A 313 22.48 11.48 19.67
C PRO A 313 22.59 12.88 19.04
N GLU A 314 23.76 13.25 18.50
CA GLU A 314 23.95 14.55 17.84
C GLU A 314 23.13 14.68 16.55
N SER A 315 23.11 13.62 15.73
CA SER A 315 22.31 13.55 14.51
C SER A 315 20.82 13.46 14.82
N GLN A 316 20.43 12.72 15.86
CA GLN A 316 19.04 12.61 16.30
C GLN A 316 18.42 13.98 16.61
N ARG A 317 19.19 14.93 17.17
CA ARG A 317 18.70 16.30 17.43
C ARG A 317 18.38 17.07 16.15
N VAL A 318 19.19 16.90 15.09
CA VAL A 318 18.93 17.52 13.79
C VAL A 318 17.65 16.94 13.19
N THR A 319 17.53 15.61 13.22
CA THR A 319 16.35 14.88 12.72
C THR A 319 15.07 15.27 13.47
N LEU A 320 15.13 15.44 14.79
CA LEU A 320 14.01 15.96 15.59
C LEU A 320 13.59 17.38 15.16
N GLY A 321 14.55 18.24 14.84
CA GLY A 321 14.28 19.59 14.33
C GLY A 321 13.50 19.55 13.01
N GLU A 322 13.84 18.64 12.11
CA GLU A 322 13.11 18.44 10.86
C GLU A 322 11.70 17.87 11.09
N MET A 323 11.58 16.87 11.95
CA MET A 323 10.28 16.32 12.35
C MET A 323 9.38 17.41 12.97
N ARG A 324 9.94 18.31 13.79
CA ARG A 324 9.22 19.45 14.38
C ARG A 324 8.67 20.38 13.28
N ARG A 325 9.49 20.75 12.30
CA ARG A 325 9.06 21.60 11.17
C ARG A 325 7.89 20.98 10.39
N ILE A 326 7.91 19.66 10.17
CA ILE A 326 6.80 18.95 9.54
C ILE A 326 5.52 19.09 10.37
N VAL A 327 5.58 18.87 11.69
CA VAL A 327 4.42 18.98 12.58
C VAL A 327 3.86 20.42 12.60
N GLU A 328 4.73 21.43 12.56
CA GLU A 328 4.34 22.85 12.46
C GLU A 328 3.68 23.20 11.12
N GLU A 329 4.16 22.61 10.02
CA GLU A 329 3.56 22.76 8.69
C GLU A 329 2.16 22.13 8.63
N GLU A 330 2.03 20.88 9.08
CA GLU A 330 0.75 20.17 9.16
C GLU A 330 -0.26 20.94 10.03
N HIS A 331 0.19 21.54 11.14
CA HIS A 331 -0.69 22.32 12.01
C HIS A 331 -1.22 23.57 11.30
N ARG A 332 -0.41 24.24 10.47
CA ARG A 332 -0.84 25.42 9.71
C ARG A 332 -1.83 25.08 8.60
N GLY A 333 -1.63 23.96 7.90
CA GLY A 333 -2.50 23.54 6.79
C GLY A 333 -3.97 23.29 7.17
N GLY A 334 -4.22 22.87 8.41
CA GLY A 334 -5.57 22.53 8.88
C GLY A 334 -6.57 23.70 8.81
N ALA A 335 -6.13 24.94 9.06
CA ALA A 335 -7.02 26.10 9.05
C ALA A 335 -7.56 26.42 7.66
N GLU A 336 -6.71 26.29 6.63
CA GLU A 336 -7.13 26.49 5.24
C GLU A 336 -8.12 25.41 4.81
N LEU A 337 -7.84 24.15 5.13
CA LEU A 337 -8.73 23.04 4.76
C LEU A 337 -10.11 23.16 5.43
N ILE A 338 -10.17 23.58 6.71
CA ILE A 338 -11.44 23.88 7.38
C ILE A 338 -12.24 24.90 6.59
N SER A 339 -11.61 26.02 6.19
CA SER A 339 -12.29 27.05 5.42
C SER A 339 -12.77 26.56 4.05
N LEU A 340 -12.11 25.57 3.44
CA LEU A 340 -12.56 24.95 2.19
C LEU A 340 -13.76 24.04 2.44
N CYS A 341 -13.70 23.19 3.47
CA CYS A 341 -14.80 22.30 3.86
C CYS A 341 -16.08 23.07 4.23
N ASP A 342 -15.97 24.21 4.92
CA ASP A 342 -17.12 25.05 5.28
C ASP A 342 -17.85 25.62 4.05
N ARG A 343 -17.17 25.72 2.90
CA ARG A 343 -17.71 26.24 1.64
C ARG A 343 -18.16 25.14 0.68
N ASP A 344 -17.61 23.94 0.81
CA ASP A 344 -17.86 22.81 -0.07
C ASP A 344 -18.03 21.52 0.72
N SER A 345 -19.29 21.12 0.93
CA SER A 345 -19.63 19.90 1.66
C SER A 345 -19.21 18.62 0.93
N ARG A 346 -18.76 18.68 -0.33
CA ARG A 346 -18.26 17.50 -1.04
C ARG A 346 -16.89 17.06 -0.52
N LEU A 347 -16.13 17.97 0.09
CA LEU A 347 -14.78 17.70 0.59
C LEU A 347 -14.84 16.82 1.85
N GLY A 348 -14.09 15.72 1.82
CA GLY A 348 -14.00 14.74 2.90
C GLY A 348 -14.99 13.58 2.78
N PHE A 349 -16.04 13.71 1.97
CA PHE A 349 -17.01 12.63 1.74
C PHE A 349 -16.42 11.57 0.82
N HIS A 350 -16.56 10.30 1.21
CA HIS A 350 -16.12 9.14 0.44
C HIS A 350 -17.32 8.23 0.17
N SER A 351 -17.68 8.03 -1.10
CA SER A 351 -18.95 7.36 -1.43
C SER A 351 -18.98 5.87 -1.09
N GLU A 352 -17.88 5.14 -1.26
CA GLU A 352 -17.81 3.74 -0.79
C GLU A 352 -17.85 3.62 0.74
N ALA A 353 -17.24 4.56 1.46
CA ALA A 353 -17.30 4.58 2.92
C ALA A 353 -18.67 5.07 3.43
N GLU A 354 -19.52 5.59 2.53
CA GLU A 354 -20.82 6.20 2.83
C GLU A 354 -20.74 7.30 3.91
N GLY A 355 -19.63 8.05 3.95
CA GLY A 355 -19.45 9.09 4.96
C GLY A 355 -18.16 9.90 4.84
N TYR A 356 -17.99 10.81 5.80
CA TYR A 356 -16.85 11.75 5.82
C TYR A 356 -15.63 11.13 6.50
N LYS A 357 -14.54 10.99 5.75
CA LYS A 357 -13.24 10.57 6.28
C LYS A 357 -12.54 11.71 7.02
N TYR A 358 -12.76 12.94 6.58
CA TYR A 358 -12.41 14.17 7.31
C TYR A 358 -13.54 15.20 7.21
N PHE A 359 -13.60 16.10 8.19
CA PHE A 359 -14.57 17.19 8.31
C PHE A 359 -14.01 18.22 9.31
N PRO A 360 -14.53 19.46 9.37
CA PRO A 360 -13.94 20.54 10.17
C PRO A 360 -13.60 20.17 11.62
N GLU A 361 -14.51 19.53 12.36
CA GLU A 361 -14.28 19.15 13.76
C GLU A 361 -13.18 18.09 13.90
N LYS A 362 -13.09 17.13 12.97
CA LYS A 362 -12.02 16.12 12.98
C LYS A 362 -10.66 16.72 12.63
N ILE A 363 -10.63 17.73 11.75
CA ILE A 363 -9.40 18.49 11.45
C ILE A 363 -8.96 19.30 12.69
N ARG A 364 -9.88 19.98 13.38
CA ARG A 364 -9.57 20.67 14.65
C ARG A 364 -9.08 19.70 15.72
N TRP A 365 -9.68 18.51 15.83
CA TRP A 365 -9.18 17.44 16.69
C TRP A 365 -7.73 17.08 16.35
N ARG A 366 -7.42 16.92 15.07
CA ARG A 366 -6.07 16.60 14.61
C ARG A 366 -5.06 17.72 14.92
N MET A 367 -5.44 18.98 14.72
CA MET A 367 -4.62 20.14 15.08
C MET A 367 -4.28 20.13 16.59
N ASN A 368 -5.22 19.78 17.47
CA ASN A 368 -4.95 19.61 18.89
C ASN A 368 -3.96 18.46 19.18
N GLN A 369 -4.02 17.35 18.43
CA GLN A 369 -3.03 16.29 18.53
C GLN A 369 -1.63 16.77 18.09
N LEU A 370 -1.54 17.52 16.98
CA LEU A 370 -0.28 18.12 16.52
C LEU A 370 0.31 19.08 17.56
N LYS A 371 -0.54 19.91 18.18
CA LYS A 371 -0.13 20.78 19.28
C LYS A 371 0.42 20.00 20.47
N ASN A 372 -0.21 18.88 20.85
CA ASN A 372 0.34 17.99 21.89
C ASN A 372 1.71 17.41 21.52
N VAL A 373 1.92 17.08 20.24
CA VAL A 373 3.23 16.62 19.74
C VAL A 373 4.29 17.71 19.89
N LEU A 374 3.97 18.95 19.51
CA LEU A 374 4.89 20.10 19.60
C LEU A 374 5.23 20.47 21.04
N ASP A 375 4.22 20.52 21.90
CA ASP A 375 4.32 21.05 23.27
C ASP A 375 4.82 20.00 24.27
N LYS A 376 4.58 18.71 24.01
CA LYS A 376 4.87 17.65 25.00
C LYS A 376 5.71 16.52 24.42
N GLU A 377 5.27 15.87 23.34
CA GLU A 377 5.90 14.61 22.91
C GLU A 377 7.32 14.81 22.34
N LEU A 378 7.52 15.80 21.45
CA LEU A 378 8.84 16.10 20.90
C LEU A 378 9.80 16.64 21.97
N PRO A 379 9.42 17.62 22.83
CA PRO A 379 10.28 18.05 23.93
C PRO A 379 10.67 16.92 24.90
N ALA A 380 9.74 16.01 25.24
CA ALA A 380 10.04 14.86 26.09
C ALA A 380 11.00 13.87 25.42
N LEU A 381 10.85 13.64 24.11
CA LEU A 381 11.76 12.81 23.32
C LEU A 381 13.16 13.43 23.23
N GLU A 382 13.23 14.74 22.99
CA GLU A 382 14.47 15.52 22.95
C GLU A 382 15.21 15.46 24.29
N SER A 383 14.48 15.61 25.41
CA SER A 383 15.04 15.50 26.77
C SER A 383 15.63 14.11 27.05
N ASP A 384 14.91 13.04 26.67
CA ASP A 384 15.39 11.66 26.85
C ASP A 384 16.69 11.41 26.05
N ILE A 385 16.73 11.87 24.79
CA ILE A 385 17.92 11.76 23.93
C ILE A 385 19.09 12.57 24.51
N ALA A 386 18.82 13.78 24.99
CA ALA A 386 19.84 14.62 25.61
C ALA A 386 20.41 14.02 26.90
N SER A 387 19.63 13.23 27.65
CA SER A 387 20.11 12.49 28.82
C SER A 387 20.84 11.18 28.48
N GLY A 388 21.04 10.85 27.19
CA GLY A 388 21.74 9.64 26.75
C GLY A 388 20.88 8.36 26.82
N LYS A 389 19.56 8.48 26.95
CA LYS A 389 18.66 7.32 26.98
C LYS A 389 18.41 6.80 25.57
N ASP A 390 18.69 5.53 25.32
CA ASP A 390 18.33 4.88 24.05
C ASP A 390 16.82 4.56 24.01
N VAL A 391 16.04 5.57 23.62
CA VAL A 391 14.57 5.48 23.49
C VAL A 391 14.09 4.52 22.41
N PHE A 392 14.98 4.08 21.51
CA PHE A 392 14.66 3.13 20.43
C PHE A 392 15.19 1.72 20.70
N ALA A 393 15.85 1.47 21.83
CA ALA A 393 16.53 0.20 22.09
C ALA A 393 15.62 -1.03 21.96
N ALA A 394 14.41 -0.96 22.51
CA ALA A 394 13.43 -2.04 22.40
C ALA A 394 12.85 -2.16 20.98
N TYR A 395 12.66 -1.03 20.30
CA TYR A 395 12.13 -0.97 18.94
C TYR A 395 13.09 -1.57 17.91
N SER A 396 14.38 -1.26 18.02
CA SER A 396 15.44 -1.69 17.10
C SER A 396 16.08 -3.04 17.46
N GLY A 397 15.57 -3.71 18.49
CA GLY A 397 16.12 -4.99 18.97
C GLY A 397 17.46 -4.89 19.70
N ARG A 398 17.95 -3.68 20.06
CA ARG A 398 19.18 -3.52 20.86
C ARG A 398 18.97 -3.92 22.33
N ALA A 399 17.76 -3.68 22.85
CA ALA A 399 17.30 -4.15 24.16
C ALA A 399 15.88 -4.73 24.02
N PRO A 400 15.74 -5.90 23.35
CA PRO A 400 14.45 -6.45 22.98
C PRO A 400 13.56 -6.71 24.20
N ALA A 401 12.28 -6.36 24.09
CA ALA A 401 11.26 -6.84 25.02
C ALA A 401 10.64 -8.16 24.49
N GLY A 402 10.27 -9.06 25.39
CA GLY A 402 9.61 -10.33 25.07
C GLY A 402 10.57 -11.49 24.79
N VAL A 403 10.04 -12.53 24.15
CA VAL A 403 10.78 -13.77 23.87
C VAL A 403 11.78 -13.53 22.73
N SER A 404 13.00 -14.03 22.89
CA SER A 404 14.07 -13.92 21.89
C SER A 404 14.77 -15.26 21.68
N LEU A 405 15.23 -15.51 20.46
CA LEU A 405 16.05 -16.66 20.09
C LEU A 405 17.31 -16.20 19.34
N ARG A 406 18.39 -16.96 19.47
CA ARG A 406 19.64 -16.73 18.73
C ARG A 406 19.79 -17.83 17.67
N SER A 407 19.97 -17.40 16.43
CA SER A 407 20.43 -18.24 15.34
C SER A 407 21.94 -18.38 15.42
N LEU A 408 22.43 -19.63 15.37
CA LEU A 408 23.86 -19.92 15.42
C LEU A 408 24.46 -19.88 14.01
N TYR A 409 25.56 -19.13 13.83
CA TYR A 409 26.29 -19.11 12.58
C TYR A 409 26.92 -20.48 12.26
N ARG A 410 26.81 -20.90 11.00
CA ARG A 410 27.23 -22.22 10.51
C ARG A 410 27.81 -22.15 9.10
N GLY A 411 29.06 -21.70 8.97
CA GLY A 411 29.89 -21.91 7.78
C GLY A 411 29.15 -21.69 6.45
N GLU A 412 29.38 -22.53 5.44
CA GLU A 412 28.54 -22.60 4.23
C GLU A 412 27.56 -23.78 4.34
N ILE A 413 26.29 -23.52 4.68
CA ILE A 413 25.21 -24.53 4.61
C ILE A 413 24.72 -24.66 3.17
N GLY A 414 24.60 -23.53 2.45
CA GLY A 414 24.04 -23.45 1.10
C GLY A 414 24.67 -24.36 0.03
N ASN A 415 25.93 -24.77 0.22
CA ASN A 415 26.64 -25.67 -0.70
C ASN A 415 26.55 -27.16 -0.30
N ARG A 416 25.88 -27.52 0.81
CA ARG A 416 25.88 -28.87 1.39
C ARG A 416 24.47 -29.44 1.58
N GLU A 417 24.11 -30.29 0.63
CA GLU A 417 23.24 -31.47 0.72
C GLU A 417 21.78 -31.36 1.21
N LYS A 418 20.98 -32.31 0.73
CA LYS A 418 19.60 -32.62 1.15
C LYS A 418 19.52 -33.13 2.61
N GLU A 419 20.63 -33.19 3.35
CA GLU A 419 20.71 -33.75 4.70
C GLU A 419 21.20 -32.74 5.75
N LEU A 420 20.31 -31.85 6.19
CA LEU A 420 20.63 -30.85 7.23
C LEU A 420 20.67 -31.42 8.66
N SER A 421 20.18 -32.64 8.89
CA SER A 421 20.19 -33.28 10.21
C SER A 421 21.60 -33.59 10.74
N GLY A 422 22.59 -33.77 9.85
CA GLY A 422 24.00 -33.93 10.23
C GLY A 422 24.74 -32.61 10.45
N LEU A 423 24.12 -31.47 10.15
CA LEU A 423 24.73 -30.13 10.16
C LEU A 423 24.26 -29.26 11.34
N LEU A 424 23.23 -29.70 12.09
CA LEU A 424 22.80 -29.00 13.29
C LEU A 424 23.89 -29.13 14.38
N PRO A 425 24.29 -28.03 15.05
CA PRO A 425 25.05 -28.11 16.30
C PRO A 425 24.46 -29.16 17.25
N THR A 426 25.29 -29.97 17.91
CA THR A 426 24.86 -30.77 19.07
C THR A 426 24.17 -29.92 20.13
N ASP A 427 24.54 -28.64 20.18
CA ASP A 427 24.09 -27.67 21.17
C ASP A 427 22.89 -26.83 20.66
N SER A 428 22.25 -27.24 19.55
CA SER A 428 21.08 -26.52 19.00
C SER A 428 19.92 -26.61 19.97
N GLU A 429 19.45 -25.46 20.44
CA GLU A 429 18.25 -25.41 21.28
C GLU A 429 17.00 -25.65 20.43
N TRP A 430 16.36 -26.80 20.63
CA TRP A 430 15.10 -27.13 19.98
C TRP A 430 13.93 -26.47 20.71
N GLN A 431 13.18 -25.67 19.95
CA GLN A 431 11.98 -24.97 20.37
C GLN A 431 10.73 -25.80 20.07
N LYS A 432 9.62 -25.48 20.73
CA LYS A 432 8.32 -26.09 20.53
C LYS A 432 7.25 -25.05 20.17
N CYS A 433 6.18 -25.50 19.54
CA CYS A 433 4.96 -24.72 19.33
C CYS A 433 3.91 -25.18 20.34
N ASP A 434 3.91 -24.60 21.53
CA ASP A 434 3.09 -25.05 22.67
C ASP A 434 1.89 -24.13 22.97
N LYS A 435 1.67 -23.09 22.16
CA LYS A 435 0.63 -22.07 22.40
C LYS A 435 -0.45 -22.11 21.31
N PRO A 436 -1.76 -22.10 21.65
CA PRO A 436 -2.31 -22.20 23.01
C PRO A 436 -2.08 -23.59 23.62
N SER A 437 -2.09 -23.68 24.96
CA SER A 437 -1.86 -24.94 25.67
C SER A 437 -2.79 -26.05 25.15
N PRO A 438 -2.30 -27.30 24.99
CA PRO A 438 -3.01 -28.32 24.24
C PRO A 438 -4.41 -28.60 24.81
N ARG A 439 -5.44 -28.58 23.94
CA ARG A 439 -6.64 -29.40 24.17
C ARG A 439 -6.23 -30.85 23.90
N THR A 440 -6.20 -31.66 24.94
CA THR A 440 -5.90 -33.10 24.98
C THR A 440 -5.69 -33.84 23.64
N SER A 441 -4.48 -34.43 23.52
CA SER A 441 -4.01 -35.46 22.56
C SER A 441 -3.92 -35.12 21.06
N GLY A 442 -2.70 -35.23 20.51
CA GLY A 442 -2.40 -35.20 19.07
C GLY A 442 -1.14 -34.37 18.75
N ALA A 443 -0.09 -35.02 18.23
CA ALA A 443 1.22 -34.45 17.83
C ALA A 443 2.12 -33.90 18.96
N LYS A 444 2.80 -34.80 19.70
CA LYS A 444 3.74 -34.45 20.79
C LYS A 444 5.21 -34.22 20.35
N ASN A 445 5.54 -34.40 19.08
CA ASN A 445 6.95 -34.47 18.64
C ASN A 445 7.41 -33.31 17.74
N PHE A 446 6.53 -32.39 17.35
CA PHE A 446 6.95 -31.25 16.53
C PHE A 446 7.88 -30.34 17.33
N ARG A 447 9.09 -30.18 16.80
CA ARG A 447 10.11 -29.27 17.32
C ARG A 447 10.80 -28.58 16.16
N TRP A 448 11.35 -27.41 16.42
CA TRP A 448 12.07 -26.65 15.42
C TRP A 448 13.26 -25.93 16.02
N THR A 449 14.22 -25.53 15.19
CA THR A 449 15.36 -24.71 15.58
C THR A 449 15.77 -23.81 14.42
N VAL A 450 16.74 -22.93 14.65
CA VAL A 450 17.20 -21.95 13.66
C VAL A 450 18.71 -21.84 13.66
N CYS A 451 19.29 -21.78 12.46
CA CYS A 451 20.70 -21.49 12.22
C CYS A 451 20.83 -20.58 10.99
N HIS A 452 22.01 -20.03 10.75
CA HIS A 452 22.26 -19.22 9.56
C HIS A 452 23.68 -19.42 9.04
N ASP A 453 23.85 -19.15 7.75
CA ASP A 453 25.15 -19.01 7.12
C ASP A 453 25.34 -17.56 6.64
N ARG A 454 26.29 -17.34 5.73
CA ARG A 454 26.57 -16.02 5.17
C ARG A 454 25.43 -15.48 4.31
N ASP A 455 24.61 -16.34 3.71
CA ASP A 455 23.67 -15.93 2.66
C ASP A 455 22.21 -16.02 3.10
N ALA A 456 21.91 -16.89 4.06
CA ALA A 456 20.56 -17.22 4.46
C ALA A 456 20.46 -17.67 5.92
N PHE A 457 19.23 -17.65 6.44
CA PHE A 457 18.89 -18.41 7.64
C PHE A 457 17.94 -19.57 7.34
N TYR A 458 18.02 -20.56 8.21
CA TYR A 458 17.36 -21.86 8.07
C TYR A 458 16.49 -22.10 9.28
N VAL A 459 15.21 -22.38 9.05
CA VAL A 459 14.31 -22.90 10.08
C VAL A 459 14.19 -24.40 9.86
N VAL A 460 14.78 -25.18 10.77
CA VAL A 460 14.82 -26.65 10.70
C VAL A 460 13.74 -27.22 11.61
N TYR A 461 13.01 -28.24 11.17
CA TYR A 461 11.96 -28.89 11.94
C TYR A 461 12.08 -30.41 11.92
N ASP A 462 11.55 -31.05 12.96
CA ASP A 462 11.47 -32.49 13.13
C ASP A 462 10.13 -32.87 13.78
N GLY A 463 9.64 -34.08 13.51
CA GLY A 463 8.47 -34.65 14.15
C GLY A 463 7.11 -34.15 13.67
N ALA A 464 7.01 -33.70 12.41
CA ALA A 464 5.74 -33.32 11.78
C ALA A 464 5.02 -34.54 11.14
N GLN A 465 3.70 -34.47 10.96
CA GLN A 465 2.95 -35.41 10.12
C GLN A 465 2.87 -34.90 8.69
N LYS A 466 2.75 -35.80 7.70
CA LYS A 466 2.74 -35.44 6.27
C LYS A 466 1.76 -34.33 5.90
N SER A 467 0.57 -34.34 6.50
CA SER A 467 -0.50 -33.36 6.26
C SER A 467 -0.36 -32.06 7.05
N ASP A 468 0.64 -31.95 7.92
CA ASP A 468 0.86 -30.74 8.70
C ASP A 468 1.31 -29.58 7.82
N ARG A 469 1.02 -28.36 8.26
CA ARG A 469 1.50 -27.13 7.65
C ARG A 469 2.41 -26.39 8.61
N ILE A 470 3.53 -25.92 8.09
CA ILE A 470 4.51 -25.12 8.81
C ILE A 470 4.51 -23.74 8.18
N THR A 471 4.28 -22.71 9.00
CA THR A 471 4.25 -21.32 8.55
C THR A 471 5.21 -20.50 9.37
N LEU A 472 6.17 -19.87 8.70
CA LEU A 472 7.07 -18.88 9.28
C LEU A 472 6.49 -17.49 9.02
N MET A 473 6.25 -16.75 10.11
CA MET A 473 5.84 -15.35 10.07
C MET A 473 7.03 -14.47 10.37
N LEU A 474 7.28 -13.45 9.55
CA LEU A 474 8.44 -12.57 9.66
C LEU A 474 8.05 -11.12 9.48
N GLU A 475 8.66 -10.25 10.27
CA GLU A 475 8.72 -8.82 10.00
C GLU A 475 10.22 -8.45 9.95
N PRO A 476 10.86 -8.55 8.76
CA PRO A 476 12.27 -8.20 8.58
C PRO A 476 12.55 -6.73 8.85
N ARG A 477 11.57 -5.88 8.54
CA ARG A 477 11.60 -4.44 8.79
C ARG A 477 10.42 -4.07 9.68
N ARG A 478 10.70 -3.54 10.86
CA ARG A 478 9.71 -3.14 11.87
C ARG A 478 8.72 -2.14 11.29
N LEU A 479 7.40 -2.33 11.48
CA LEU A 479 6.31 -1.47 10.96
C LEU A 479 5.91 -1.70 9.50
N TRP A 480 6.37 -2.80 8.89
CA TRP A 480 5.93 -3.28 7.58
C TRP A 480 5.01 -4.49 7.72
N THR A 481 4.23 -4.77 6.68
CA THR A 481 3.36 -5.96 6.63
C THR A 481 4.18 -7.23 6.88
N CYS A 482 3.68 -8.10 7.76
CA CYS A 482 4.30 -9.38 8.05
C CYS A 482 4.32 -10.27 6.79
N LEU A 483 5.45 -10.92 6.55
CA LEU A 483 5.63 -11.92 5.51
C LEU A 483 5.30 -13.30 6.06
N ASN A 484 4.59 -14.11 5.27
CA ASN A 484 4.23 -15.48 5.62
C ASN A 484 4.86 -16.46 4.62
N TYR A 485 5.65 -17.40 5.12
CA TYR A 485 6.25 -18.46 4.31
C TYR A 485 5.65 -19.79 4.76
N THR A 486 4.86 -20.42 3.89
CA THR A 486 4.13 -21.64 4.24
C THR A 486 4.56 -22.80 3.37
N MET A 487 4.72 -23.96 4.00
CA MET A 487 4.89 -25.24 3.32
C MET A 487 4.11 -26.34 4.02
N SER A 488 3.80 -27.42 3.29
CA SER A 488 3.45 -28.69 3.93
C SER A 488 4.67 -29.29 4.61
N ALA A 489 4.47 -30.17 5.59
CA ALA A 489 5.54 -30.93 6.21
C ALA A 489 6.27 -31.86 5.23
N SER A 490 5.70 -32.13 4.05
CA SER A 490 6.37 -32.82 2.95
C SER A 490 7.14 -31.90 2.00
N GLY A 491 7.28 -30.62 2.33
CA GLY A 491 8.10 -29.65 1.58
C GLY A 491 7.39 -28.97 0.42
N GLU A 492 6.07 -29.16 0.25
CA GLU A 492 5.31 -28.47 -0.78
C GLU A 492 5.09 -27.01 -0.39
N LYS A 493 5.72 -26.10 -1.13
CA LYS A 493 5.58 -24.66 -0.91
C LYS A 493 4.17 -24.21 -1.26
N GLN A 494 3.57 -23.35 -0.45
CA GLN A 494 2.31 -22.71 -0.78
C GLN A 494 2.57 -21.30 -1.31
N PRO A 495 2.27 -21.04 -2.59
CA PRO A 495 2.46 -19.72 -3.18
C PRO A 495 1.40 -18.77 -2.65
N ARG A 496 1.72 -17.99 -1.61
CA ARG A 496 0.90 -16.85 -1.16
C ARG A 496 1.80 -15.73 -0.72
N HIS A 497 1.90 -14.69 -1.55
CA HIS A 497 2.52 -13.39 -1.23
C HIS A 497 3.91 -13.46 -0.55
N SER A 498 4.63 -14.56 -0.73
CA SER A 498 5.92 -14.82 -0.11
C SER A 498 7.03 -14.53 -1.11
N LEU A 499 8.09 -13.87 -0.67
CA LEU A 499 9.31 -13.73 -1.46
C LEU A 499 9.94 -15.12 -1.68
N GLU A 500 10.92 -15.21 -2.57
CA GLU A 500 11.57 -16.48 -2.86
C GLU A 500 12.19 -17.12 -1.61
N PHE A 501 11.89 -18.40 -1.40
CA PHE A 501 12.44 -19.23 -0.33
C PHE A 501 12.61 -20.66 -0.83
N ASP A 502 13.55 -21.39 -0.22
CA ASP A 502 13.74 -22.81 -0.48
C ASP A 502 13.19 -23.66 0.65
N ALA A 503 12.76 -24.87 0.31
CA ALA A 503 12.24 -25.82 1.26
C ALA A 503 12.71 -27.22 0.87
N HIS A 504 13.02 -28.03 1.88
CA HIS A 504 13.31 -29.44 1.71
C HIS A 504 12.66 -30.22 2.85
N ALA A 505 12.15 -31.41 2.55
CA ALA A 505 11.55 -32.29 3.53
C ALA A 505 11.76 -33.75 3.16
N ARG A 506 11.81 -34.60 4.18
CA ARG A 506 11.88 -36.05 4.07
C ARG A 506 11.21 -36.72 5.25
N GLU A 507 10.88 -37.99 5.09
CA GLU A 507 10.44 -38.84 6.20
C GLU A 507 11.66 -39.24 7.05
N GLY A 508 11.52 -39.11 8.37
CA GLY A 508 12.52 -39.47 9.37
C GLY A 508 11.93 -40.35 10.48
N VAL A 509 12.77 -40.70 11.46
CA VAL A 509 12.39 -41.64 12.55
C VAL A 509 11.22 -41.13 13.39
N ASN A 510 11.10 -39.81 13.58
CA ASN A 510 10.07 -39.19 14.40
C ASN A 510 8.86 -38.67 13.60
N GLY A 511 8.82 -38.93 12.28
CA GLY A 511 7.91 -38.29 11.34
C GLY A 511 8.66 -37.47 10.30
N TRP A 512 7.96 -36.57 9.62
CA TRP A 512 8.55 -35.68 8.64
C TRP A 512 9.46 -34.64 9.29
N GLN A 513 10.63 -34.45 8.68
CA GLN A 513 11.65 -33.49 9.08
C GLN A 513 12.13 -32.74 7.84
N GLY A 514 12.65 -31.53 8.03
CA GLY A 514 13.05 -30.69 6.91
C GLY A 514 13.49 -29.30 7.34
N TRP A 515 13.58 -28.41 6.37
CA TRP A 515 13.98 -27.03 6.59
C TRP A 515 13.36 -26.06 5.59
N LEU A 516 13.20 -24.81 6.03
CA LEU A 516 12.98 -23.65 5.17
C LEU A 516 14.26 -22.81 5.16
N ARG A 517 14.70 -22.38 3.98
CA ARG A 517 15.85 -21.47 3.80
C ARG A 517 15.35 -20.15 3.24
N LEU A 518 15.71 -19.06 3.91
CA LEU A 518 15.37 -17.71 3.50
C LEU A 518 16.65 -16.90 3.27
N PRO A 519 16.97 -16.56 2.01
CA PRO A 519 18.08 -15.69 1.70
C PRO A 519 17.89 -14.29 2.30
N PHE A 520 18.94 -13.72 2.90
CA PHE A 520 18.89 -12.35 3.44
C PHE A 520 18.58 -11.32 2.35
N VAL A 521 19.12 -11.54 1.13
CA VAL A 521 18.85 -10.70 -0.04
C VAL A 521 17.36 -10.67 -0.41
N SER A 522 16.67 -11.81 -0.31
CA SER A 522 15.23 -11.88 -0.57
C SER A 522 14.45 -11.05 0.44
N LEU A 523 14.96 -10.89 1.66
CA LEU A 523 14.38 -10.06 2.71
C LEU A 523 14.87 -8.60 2.68
N ARG A 524 15.69 -8.24 1.70
CA ARG A 524 16.37 -6.92 1.59
C ARG A 524 17.18 -6.57 2.84
N MET A 525 17.78 -7.58 3.46
CA MET A 525 18.67 -7.43 4.61
C MET A 525 20.13 -7.50 4.14
N ASP A 526 21.02 -6.82 4.87
CA ASP A 526 22.46 -7.00 4.68
C ASP A 526 22.84 -8.41 5.15
N ALA A 527 23.42 -9.19 4.24
CA ALA A 527 23.85 -10.55 4.53
C ALA A 527 25.16 -10.60 5.34
N ALA A 528 25.97 -9.54 5.28
CA ALA A 528 27.23 -9.47 6.02
C ALA A 528 27.03 -9.15 7.51
N ASP A 529 26.01 -8.37 7.84
CA ASP A 529 25.62 -8.02 9.20
C ASP A 529 24.08 -7.97 9.32
N PRO A 530 23.41 -9.14 9.32
CA PRO A 530 21.96 -9.20 9.31
C PRO A 530 21.38 -8.67 10.62
N ALA A 531 20.62 -7.58 10.51
CA ALA A 531 19.93 -6.98 11.64
C ALA A 531 18.96 -7.97 12.32
N PRO A 532 18.72 -7.84 13.64
CA PRO A 532 17.69 -8.62 14.32
C PRO A 532 16.32 -8.39 13.68
N LEU A 533 15.53 -9.46 13.53
CA LEU A 533 14.19 -9.38 12.96
C LEU A 533 13.14 -9.95 13.92
N ARG A 534 11.87 -9.68 13.62
CA ARG A 534 10.73 -10.22 14.37
C ARG A 534 10.21 -11.47 13.67
N PHE A 535 9.95 -12.56 14.41
CA PHE A 535 9.49 -13.82 13.81
C PHE A 535 8.61 -14.68 14.71
N ASN A 536 7.85 -15.60 14.10
CA ASN A 536 7.12 -16.66 14.79
C ASN A 536 7.04 -17.92 13.89
N VAL A 537 7.01 -19.09 14.51
CA VAL A 537 6.82 -20.38 13.83
C VAL A 537 5.45 -20.93 14.22
N ARG A 538 4.66 -21.28 13.22
CA ARG A 538 3.33 -21.88 13.36
C ARG A 538 3.34 -23.31 12.83
N HIS A 539 2.70 -24.20 13.56
CA HIS A 539 2.47 -25.59 13.23
C HIS A 539 0.97 -25.86 13.25
N VAL A 540 0.39 -26.17 12.10
CA VAL A 540 -1.01 -26.54 11.96
C VAL A 540 -1.09 -28.04 11.72
N SER A 541 -1.80 -28.76 12.59
CA SER A 541 -1.96 -30.21 12.55
C SER A 541 -3.37 -30.60 12.99
N GLY A 542 -4.00 -31.55 12.29
CA GLY A 542 -5.32 -32.09 12.69
C GLY A 542 -6.44 -31.05 12.86
N GLY A 543 -6.36 -29.90 12.17
CA GLY A 543 -7.33 -28.79 12.30
C GLY A 543 -7.07 -27.82 13.46
N GLY A 544 -6.03 -28.05 14.27
CA GLY A 544 -5.56 -27.14 15.31
C GLY A 544 -4.29 -26.39 14.90
N GLU A 545 -4.16 -25.14 15.35
CA GLU A 545 -2.95 -24.35 15.18
C GLU A 545 -2.21 -24.21 16.51
N ARG A 546 -0.90 -24.41 16.48
CA ARG A 546 0.02 -24.08 17.57
C ARG A 546 1.14 -23.18 17.06
N ALA A 547 1.70 -22.36 17.94
CA ALA A 547 2.79 -21.44 17.61
C ALA A 547 3.81 -21.33 18.74
N TRP A 548 5.00 -20.82 18.42
CA TRP A 548 6.03 -20.50 19.40
C TRP A 548 5.61 -19.34 20.31
N ILE A 549 5.06 -18.29 19.70
CA ILE A 549 4.39 -17.18 20.39
C ILE A 549 2.88 -17.31 20.16
N ALA A 550 2.10 -17.19 21.24
CA ALA A 550 0.64 -17.25 21.16
C ALA A 550 0.15 -16.15 20.21
N ARG A 551 -0.87 -16.47 19.42
CA ARG A 551 -1.43 -15.50 18.50
C ARG A 551 -2.65 -14.82 19.11
N ASP A 552 -2.68 -13.51 18.93
CA ASP A 552 -3.83 -12.64 19.12
C ASP A 552 -4.02 -11.81 17.84
N PRO A 553 -4.49 -12.45 16.75
CA PRO A 553 -4.56 -11.81 15.45
C PRO A 553 -5.52 -10.62 15.49
N TRP A 554 -5.18 -9.57 14.75
CA TRP A 554 -6.09 -8.45 14.54
C TRP A 554 -7.35 -8.89 13.78
N PRO A 555 -8.42 -8.08 13.75
CA PRO A 555 -9.49 -8.31 12.80
C PRO A 555 -8.94 -8.35 11.37
N TYR A 556 -9.59 -9.08 10.46
CA TYR A 556 -9.11 -9.24 9.09
C TYR A 556 -9.17 -7.92 8.30
N ARG A 557 -8.06 -7.53 7.67
CA ARG A 557 -7.83 -6.26 6.95
C ARG A 557 -7.48 -6.48 5.47
N LEU A 558 -8.29 -7.24 4.75
CA LEU A 558 -8.14 -7.46 3.30
C LEU A 558 -6.72 -7.97 2.94
N ARG A 559 -5.98 -7.28 2.04
CA ARG A 559 -4.60 -7.66 1.64
C ARG A 559 -3.57 -7.60 2.77
N LEU A 560 -3.78 -6.74 3.78
CA LEU A 560 -2.93 -6.71 4.99
C LEU A 560 -3.23 -7.86 5.96
N CYS A 561 -4.20 -8.72 5.64
CA CYS A 561 -4.57 -9.92 6.39
C CYS A 561 -4.84 -9.60 7.88
N ASN A 562 -4.44 -10.46 8.82
CA ASN A 562 -4.82 -10.37 10.23
C ASN A 562 -3.65 -10.53 11.22
N GLU A 563 -2.44 -10.33 10.72
CA GLU A 563 -1.20 -10.50 11.44
C GLU A 563 -1.03 -9.38 12.45
N ASN A 564 -0.74 -9.76 13.69
CA ASN A 564 -0.41 -8.85 14.78
C ASN A 564 1.10 -8.97 15.06
N PRO A 565 1.90 -7.89 14.96
CA PRO A 565 3.32 -7.88 15.32
C PRO A 565 3.61 -8.24 16.78
N GLY A 566 2.61 -8.12 17.65
CA GLY A 566 2.62 -8.63 19.02
C GLY A 566 2.74 -10.16 19.10
N ASP A 567 2.37 -10.87 18.03
CA ASP A 567 2.49 -12.33 17.90
C ASP A 567 3.91 -12.78 17.54
N LEU A 568 4.89 -11.88 17.48
CA LEU A 568 6.26 -12.17 17.06
C LEU A 568 7.24 -12.13 18.25
N GLY A 569 8.26 -12.98 18.21
CA GLY A 569 9.47 -12.89 19.05
C GLY A 569 10.63 -12.24 18.29
N TRP A 570 11.78 -12.11 18.92
CA TRP A 570 13.01 -11.60 18.29
C TRP A 570 13.94 -12.73 17.83
N LEU A 571 14.48 -12.64 16.62
CA LEU A 571 15.56 -13.48 16.12
C LEU A 571 16.84 -12.67 15.99
N PHE A 572 17.93 -13.17 16.58
CA PHE A 572 19.26 -12.59 16.48
C PHE A 572 20.18 -13.51 15.68
N PHE A 573 20.97 -12.95 14.78
CA PHE A 573 21.98 -13.68 14.02
C PHE A 573 23.34 -13.46 14.69
N LYS A 574 23.92 -14.51 15.29
CA LYS A 574 25.16 -14.42 16.08
C LYS A 574 26.14 -15.56 15.82
#